data_AF-A0A0C2GX57-F1
#
_entry.id   AF-A0A0C2GX57-F1
#
_cell.length_a   1.000
_cell.length_b   1.000
_cell.length_c   1.000
_cell.angle_alpha   90.00
_cell.angle_beta   90.00
_cell.angle_gamma   90.00
#
_symmetry.space_group_name_H-M   'P 1'
#
loop_
_entity.id
_entity.type
_entity.pdbx_description
1 polymer ?
#
loop_
_entity_poly.entity_id
_entity_poly.type
_entity_poly.pdbx_seq_one_letter_code
_entity_poly.pdbx_strand_id
1 'polypeptide(L)'
;MEFAIRQIDPSLYLPYWDSTMDGRLARPADSVLFTDALAGGTDAQGYVNSGPYLTFRTLEGQPHIKRAVGKQGQTMKDSDIDWVMRQTQVDQVMAFSAPRQGCPFRTDYNCLEYTHGNGHIFVGGDMFNTATSANDPIFFLHHCFIDFIWEQWRQQRQTRADRETLYPPDNQLCSSPQHFAASQMMPFTPMRNIDGLSNKYTDNLYEYAPRPTCSQGRECGSKFLFCDLSHGAPACVSKIRLGAACTGYGRGENPCYNGACVGGRCTASGPMEPPTLPPPPIVTAAPVMVAPQETCFNENECCGTWAAKGECTRNVGYMGDWCRASCGLCRPQYRLADVSRPAEQDQPVCENSEGCYNENVCCPHWALFGECRKSAAWMACNCRVSCGHCYPDDYNYGSCVDYHRECPGWARLGECEKNPWMSENCRASCRTCYSQWDLRDMCRGPVGTVAPVAQRRPRPSNGNPWGPSDAGGDLFDDSWGMGWGNGMGGGRGPRWEASSPRWGWFPRKKRE
;
A
#
# COMPACT_ATOMS: atom_id res chain seq x y z
N MET A 1 -1.26 -1.58 11.59
CA MET A 1 -0.26 -2.03 12.58
C MET A 1 0.27 -0.87 13.43
N GLU A 2 0.91 0.16 12.86
CA GLU A 2 1.50 1.25 13.66
C GLU A 2 0.52 1.95 14.62
N PHE A 3 -0.72 2.21 14.18
CA PHE A 3 -1.76 2.70 15.09
C PHE A 3 -2.05 1.76 16.26
N ALA A 4 -2.03 0.44 16.05
CA ALA A 4 -2.31 -0.54 17.10
C ALA A 4 -1.22 -0.55 18.18
N ILE A 5 0.06 -0.48 17.79
CA ILE A 5 1.15 -0.37 18.77
C ILE A 5 1.14 0.99 19.47
N ARG A 6 0.73 2.07 18.77
CA ARG A 6 0.60 3.43 19.35
C ARG A 6 -0.57 3.57 20.32
N GLN A 7 -1.56 2.68 20.27
CA GLN A 7 -2.60 2.60 21.31
C GLN A 7 -2.03 2.14 22.66
N ILE A 8 -0.92 1.39 22.64
CA ILE A 8 -0.21 0.94 23.83
C ILE A 8 0.84 1.96 24.25
N ASP A 9 1.71 2.34 23.32
CA ASP A 9 2.73 3.36 23.54
C ASP A 9 2.79 4.33 22.34
N PRO A 10 2.28 5.56 22.50
CA PRO A 10 2.18 6.53 21.42
C PRO A 10 3.53 7.04 20.92
N SER A 11 4.63 6.76 21.62
CA SER A 11 5.99 7.12 21.20
C SER A 11 6.60 6.12 20.22
N LEU A 12 6.00 4.92 20.10
CA LEU A 12 6.48 3.88 19.20
C LEU A 12 6.17 4.18 17.74
N TYR A 13 7.07 3.70 16.89
CA TYR A 13 6.95 3.72 15.45
C TYR A 13 7.53 2.44 14.88
N LEU A 14 7.09 2.08 13.67
CA LEU A 14 7.65 0.94 12.96
C LEU A 14 8.96 1.33 12.28
N PRO A 15 10.08 0.66 12.58
CA PRO A 15 11.30 0.83 11.81
C PRO A 15 11.20 0.14 10.45
N TYR A 16 12.10 0.50 9.53
CA TYR A 16 12.29 -0.23 8.28
C TYR A 16 13.56 -1.10 8.33
N TRP A 17 13.53 -2.21 7.58
CA TRP A 17 14.69 -3.07 7.35
C TRP A 17 15.26 -2.84 5.94
N ASP A 18 16.35 -2.10 5.87
CA ASP A 18 17.12 -1.94 4.64
C ASP A 18 17.97 -3.20 4.35
N SER A 19 17.35 -4.18 3.68
CA SER A 19 17.98 -5.46 3.37
C SER A 19 19.20 -5.35 2.44
N THR A 20 19.41 -4.21 1.78
CA THR A 20 20.62 -4.00 0.97
C THR A 20 21.90 -4.01 1.82
N MET A 21 21.80 -3.62 3.10
CA MET A 21 22.94 -3.63 4.02
C MET A 21 23.38 -5.05 4.38
N ASP A 22 22.45 -6.00 4.41
CA ASP A 22 22.73 -7.42 4.58
C ASP A 22 23.24 -8.03 3.28
N GLY A 23 22.68 -7.61 2.14
CA GLY A 23 23.08 -8.04 0.80
C GLY A 23 24.53 -7.76 0.42
N ARG A 24 25.18 -6.81 1.10
CA ARG A 24 26.61 -6.50 0.93
C ARG A 24 27.53 -7.47 1.66
N LEU A 25 27.00 -8.30 2.57
CA LEU A 25 27.79 -9.38 3.18
C LEU A 25 28.04 -10.50 2.17
N ALA A 26 29.19 -11.16 2.29
CA ALA A 26 29.48 -12.37 1.53
C ALA A 26 28.39 -13.46 1.73
N ARG A 27 27.79 -13.49 2.92
CA ARG A 27 26.64 -14.32 3.26
C ARG A 27 25.61 -13.48 4.03
N PRO A 28 24.54 -12.99 3.37
CA PRO A 28 23.54 -12.14 4.02
C PRO A 28 22.85 -12.80 5.23
N ALA A 29 22.73 -14.14 5.24
CA ALA A 29 22.18 -14.89 6.37
C ALA A 29 23.04 -14.85 7.65
N ASP A 30 24.28 -14.39 7.58
CA ASP A 30 25.15 -14.20 8.75
C ASP A 30 25.00 -12.80 9.39
N SER A 31 24.05 -12.01 8.91
CA SER A 31 23.67 -10.72 9.50
C SER A 31 23.28 -10.83 10.97
N VAL A 32 23.65 -9.80 11.74
CA VAL A 32 23.25 -9.61 13.13
C VAL A 32 21.72 -9.50 13.29
N LEU A 33 20.98 -9.18 12.22
CA LEU A 33 19.52 -9.20 12.24
C LEU A 33 18.96 -10.53 12.75
N PHE A 34 19.55 -11.64 12.32
CA PHE A 34 19.10 -13.00 12.66
C PHE A 34 19.81 -13.55 13.91
N THR A 35 19.95 -12.69 14.92
CA THR A 35 20.51 -13.01 16.24
C THR A 35 19.57 -12.58 17.36
N ASP A 36 19.83 -13.04 18.57
CA ASP A 36 19.09 -12.71 19.78
C ASP A 36 19.04 -11.19 20.09
N ALA A 37 20.00 -10.43 19.57
CA ALA A 37 20.05 -8.99 19.74
C ALA A 37 18.98 -8.21 18.94
N LEU A 38 18.45 -8.79 17.86
CA LEU A 38 17.49 -8.14 16.96
C LEU A 38 16.25 -9.00 16.69
N ALA A 39 16.20 -9.77 15.60
CA ALA A 39 15.00 -10.50 15.19
C ALA A 39 14.99 -11.97 15.62
N GLY A 40 16.02 -12.45 16.33
CA GLY A 40 16.14 -13.83 16.79
C GLY A 40 16.87 -14.75 15.81
N GLY A 41 17.60 -15.71 16.37
CA GLY A 41 18.21 -16.82 15.64
C GLY A 41 17.23 -17.98 15.42
N THR A 42 17.68 -19.00 14.69
CA THR A 42 16.90 -20.23 14.47
C THR A 42 17.67 -21.48 14.89
N ASP A 43 16.93 -22.53 15.25
CA ASP A 43 17.47 -23.88 15.42
C ASP A 43 17.75 -24.57 14.07
N ALA A 44 18.23 -25.81 14.12
CA ALA A 44 18.54 -26.59 12.92
C ALA A 44 17.29 -26.91 12.05
N GLN A 45 16.09 -26.86 12.65
CA GLN A 45 14.81 -27.09 12.00
C GLN A 45 14.20 -25.80 11.43
N GLY A 46 14.81 -24.65 11.72
CA GLY A 46 14.40 -23.33 11.26
C GLY A 46 13.42 -22.62 12.20
N TYR A 47 13.13 -23.14 13.40
CA TYR A 47 12.28 -22.45 14.36
C TYR A 47 13.05 -21.36 15.08
N VAL A 48 12.42 -20.18 15.22
CA VAL A 48 12.98 -19.07 16.00
C VAL A 48 13.14 -19.52 17.45
N ASN A 49 14.39 -19.55 17.92
CA ASN A 49 14.75 -20.14 19.22
C ASN A 49 15.46 -19.15 20.16
N SER A 50 15.55 -17.87 19.77
CA SER A 50 16.14 -16.81 20.59
C SER A 50 15.60 -15.43 20.22
N GLY A 51 15.96 -14.42 21.00
CA GLY A 51 15.61 -13.03 20.74
C GLY A 51 14.16 -12.65 21.06
N PRO A 52 13.74 -11.44 20.67
CA PRO A 52 12.46 -10.84 21.07
C PRO A 52 11.22 -11.60 20.57
N TYR A 53 11.35 -12.40 19.52
CA TYR A 53 10.22 -13.11 18.89
C TYR A 53 10.11 -14.58 19.32
N LEU A 54 10.93 -15.04 20.27
CA LEU A 54 10.94 -16.43 20.75
C LEU A 54 9.55 -16.93 21.18
N THR A 55 8.76 -16.06 21.82
CA THR A 55 7.45 -16.41 22.40
C THR A 55 6.29 -16.19 21.44
N PHE A 56 6.55 -15.74 20.22
CA PHE A 56 5.50 -15.46 19.23
C PHE A 56 4.97 -16.78 18.67
N ARG A 57 3.65 -16.93 18.72
CA ARG A 57 2.90 -18.06 18.17
C ARG A 57 2.26 -17.65 16.86
N THR A 58 2.21 -18.57 15.90
CA THR A 58 1.57 -18.30 14.61
C THR A 58 0.05 -18.39 14.73
N LEU A 59 -0.67 -17.76 13.80
CA LEU A 59 -2.13 -17.80 13.76
C LEU A 59 -2.69 -19.21 13.54
N GLU A 60 -1.90 -20.10 12.94
CA GLU A 60 -2.22 -21.52 12.71
C GLU A 60 -1.95 -22.40 13.95
N GLY A 61 -1.51 -21.79 15.06
CA GLY A 61 -1.28 -22.46 16.33
C GLY A 61 0.11 -23.07 16.48
N GLN A 62 1.06 -22.78 15.59
CA GLN A 62 2.44 -23.23 15.78
C GLN A 62 3.10 -22.48 16.95
N PRO A 63 3.90 -23.18 17.78
CA PRO A 63 4.47 -22.59 18.99
C PRO A 63 5.54 -21.53 18.72
N HIS A 64 6.18 -21.58 17.55
CA HIS A 64 7.26 -20.68 17.16
C HIS A 64 7.18 -20.37 15.67
N ILE A 65 7.62 -19.16 15.30
CA ILE A 65 7.83 -18.74 13.91
C ILE A 65 8.91 -19.60 13.26
N LYS A 66 8.75 -19.92 11.98
CA LYS A 66 9.71 -20.67 11.17
C LYS A 66 10.38 -19.79 10.13
N ARG A 67 11.68 -19.96 9.92
CA ARG A 67 12.48 -19.27 8.89
C ARG A 67 13.41 -20.24 8.17
N ALA A 68 13.89 -19.84 6.99
CA ALA A 68 14.91 -20.55 6.22
C ALA A 68 15.88 -19.54 5.58
N VAL A 69 16.44 -18.66 6.43
CA VAL A 69 17.16 -17.46 6.01
C VAL A 69 18.30 -17.77 5.04
N GLY A 70 18.26 -17.15 3.87
CA GLY A 70 19.28 -17.27 2.83
C GLY A 70 19.35 -18.63 2.14
N LYS A 71 18.37 -19.52 2.36
CA LYS A 71 18.29 -20.81 1.64
C LYS A 71 17.85 -20.62 0.19
N GLN A 72 16.98 -19.64 -0.06
CA GLN A 72 16.46 -19.23 -1.36
C GLN A 72 16.32 -17.70 -1.36
N GLY A 73 15.95 -17.11 -2.51
CA GLY A 73 15.73 -15.67 -2.60
C GLY A 73 17.00 -14.86 -2.42
N GLN A 74 16.86 -13.55 -2.44
CA GLN A 74 17.96 -12.60 -2.27
C GLN A 74 17.45 -11.39 -1.49
N THR A 75 18.32 -10.74 -0.74
CA THR A 75 18.04 -9.39 -0.23
C THR A 75 18.01 -8.40 -1.40
N MET A 76 17.41 -7.22 -1.18
CA MET A 76 17.48 -6.15 -2.17
C MET A 76 18.93 -5.72 -2.43
N LYS A 77 19.17 -5.15 -3.60
CA LYS A 77 20.44 -4.53 -4.01
C LYS A 77 20.24 -3.03 -4.21
N ASP A 78 21.32 -2.25 -4.12
CA ASP A 78 21.24 -0.82 -4.45
C ASP A 78 20.77 -0.58 -5.89
N SER A 79 21.14 -1.48 -6.82
CA SER A 79 20.68 -1.44 -8.21
C SER A 79 19.16 -1.54 -8.37
N ASP A 80 18.50 -2.24 -7.45
CA ASP A 80 17.04 -2.42 -7.46
C ASP A 80 16.36 -1.09 -7.09
N ILE A 81 16.90 -0.41 -6.07
CA ILE A 81 16.45 0.92 -5.66
C ILE A 81 16.73 1.93 -6.77
N ASP A 82 17.93 1.91 -7.36
CA ASP A 82 18.30 2.79 -8.47
C ASP A 82 17.41 2.57 -9.70
N TRP A 83 16.96 1.34 -9.94
CA TRP A 83 15.98 1.05 -10.98
C TRP A 83 14.65 1.75 -10.67
N VAL A 84 14.09 1.59 -9.46
CA VAL A 84 12.84 2.25 -9.07
C VAL A 84 12.95 3.76 -9.18
N MET A 85 14.02 4.36 -8.65
CA MET A 85 14.26 5.81 -8.68
C MET A 85 14.36 6.38 -10.10
N ARG A 86 14.72 5.56 -11.10
CA ARG A 86 14.80 5.97 -12.52
C ARG A 86 13.46 5.99 -13.25
N GLN A 87 12.43 5.33 -12.71
CA GLN A 87 11.12 5.26 -13.37
C GLN A 87 10.42 6.62 -13.35
N THR A 88 9.69 6.92 -14.42
CA THR A 88 8.99 8.21 -14.58
C THR A 88 7.48 8.06 -14.58
N GLN A 89 6.97 6.85 -14.84
CA GLN A 89 5.54 6.56 -14.86
C GLN A 89 5.14 5.69 -13.66
N VAL A 90 3.93 5.91 -13.13
CA VAL A 90 3.45 5.22 -11.92
C VAL A 90 3.29 3.71 -12.15
N ASP A 91 2.86 3.29 -13.34
CA ASP A 91 2.68 1.90 -13.74
C ASP A 91 3.99 1.14 -13.95
N GLN A 92 5.14 1.81 -13.89
CA GLN A 92 6.46 1.16 -13.86
C GLN A 92 6.88 0.79 -12.43
N VAL A 93 6.38 1.52 -11.43
CA VAL A 93 6.67 1.27 -10.00
C VAL A 93 5.57 0.42 -9.38
N MET A 94 4.31 0.82 -9.55
CA MET A 94 3.11 0.04 -9.26
C MET A 94 2.78 -0.84 -10.47
N ALA A 95 3.74 -1.69 -10.84
CA ALA A 95 3.67 -2.48 -12.05
C ALA A 95 2.63 -3.60 -11.97
N PHE A 96 2.02 -3.89 -13.11
CA PHE A 96 1.23 -5.11 -13.29
C PHE A 96 2.19 -6.31 -13.26
N SER A 97 2.27 -7.01 -12.14
CA SER A 97 3.19 -8.13 -11.94
C SER A 97 2.71 -9.39 -12.66
N ALA A 98 1.41 -9.65 -12.73
CA ALA A 98 0.85 -10.84 -13.38
C ALA A 98 -0.18 -10.50 -14.49
N PRO A 99 0.22 -9.76 -15.55
CA PRO A 99 -0.72 -9.40 -16.60
C PRO A 99 -1.17 -10.62 -17.39
N ARG A 100 -2.46 -10.65 -17.75
CA ARG A 100 -3.05 -11.65 -18.64
C ARG A 100 -2.72 -11.33 -20.09
N GLN A 101 -2.89 -12.34 -20.95
CA GLN A 101 -2.75 -12.17 -22.38
C GLN A 101 -3.69 -11.04 -22.86
N GLY A 102 -3.12 -10.06 -23.58
CA GLY A 102 -3.85 -8.89 -24.09
C GLY A 102 -3.68 -7.61 -23.26
N CYS A 103 -3.05 -7.67 -22.08
CA CYS A 103 -2.67 -6.44 -21.37
C CYS A 103 -1.66 -5.62 -22.21
N PRO A 104 -1.89 -4.31 -22.43
CA PRO A 104 -0.97 -3.47 -23.20
C PRO A 104 0.31 -3.12 -22.45
N PHE A 105 0.34 -3.31 -21.13
CA PHE A 105 1.49 -3.03 -20.28
C PHE A 105 2.40 -4.25 -20.20
N ARG A 106 3.71 -4.01 -20.22
CA ARG A 106 4.72 -5.05 -20.07
C ARG A 106 5.30 -5.02 -18.66
N THR A 107 5.39 -6.18 -18.03
CA THR A 107 6.07 -6.32 -16.73
C THR A 107 7.58 -6.31 -16.91
N ASP A 108 8.27 -5.46 -16.15
CA ASP A 108 9.72 -5.53 -15.98
C ASP A 108 10.03 -6.39 -14.75
N TYR A 109 10.96 -7.34 -14.89
CA TYR A 109 11.35 -8.21 -13.78
C TYR A 109 12.07 -7.48 -12.65
N ASN A 110 12.52 -6.25 -12.87
CA ASN A 110 13.13 -5.38 -11.86
C ASN A 110 12.10 -4.50 -11.12
N CYS A 111 10.79 -4.68 -11.37
CA CYS A 111 9.77 -3.91 -10.67
C CYS A 111 9.85 -4.11 -9.15
N LEU A 112 9.31 -3.13 -8.41
CA LEU A 112 9.40 -3.12 -6.95
C LEU A 112 8.73 -4.35 -6.32
N GLU A 113 7.63 -4.84 -6.90
CA GLU A 113 6.91 -6.03 -6.41
C GLU A 113 7.79 -7.29 -6.42
N TYR A 114 8.56 -7.54 -7.48
CA TYR A 114 9.40 -8.73 -7.56
C TYR A 114 10.64 -8.65 -6.67
N THR A 115 11.24 -7.46 -6.56
CA THR A 115 12.39 -7.24 -5.66
C THR A 115 11.95 -7.30 -4.19
N HIS A 116 10.75 -6.83 -3.86
CA HIS A 116 10.06 -7.07 -2.60
C HIS A 116 9.86 -8.56 -2.32
N GLY A 117 9.33 -9.32 -3.29
CA GLY A 117 9.11 -10.76 -3.18
C GLY A 117 10.38 -11.55 -2.87
N ASN A 118 11.53 -11.12 -3.40
CA ASN A 118 12.81 -11.76 -3.09
C ASN A 118 13.17 -11.69 -1.59
N GLY A 119 12.80 -10.61 -0.88
CA GLY A 119 13.00 -10.48 0.56
C GLY A 119 12.18 -11.48 1.37
N HIS A 120 10.93 -11.73 0.95
CA HIS A 120 10.09 -12.78 1.52
C HIS A 120 10.73 -14.16 1.38
N ILE A 121 11.16 -14.48 0.17
CA ILE A 121 11.81 -15.76 -0.15
C ILE A 121 13.14 -15.90 0.61
N PHE A 122 13.88 -14.79 0.77
CA PHE A 122 15.15 -14.74 1.49
C PHE A 122 15.00 -15.10 2.96
N VAL A 123 14.02 -14.55 3.68
CA VAL A 123 13.78 -14.93 5.08
C VAL A 123 13.25 -16.37 5.14
N GLY A 124 12.40 -16.76 4.20
CA GLY A 124 11.86 -18.11 4.08
C GLY A 124 10.92 -18.49 5.24
N GLY A 125 10.52 -19.76 5.30
CA GLY A 125 9.60 -20.22 6.35
C GLY A 125 8.25 -19.49 6.28
N ASP A 126 7.78 -18.93 7.39
CA ASP A 126 6.52 -18.19 7.43
C ASP A 126 6.53 -16.98 6.49
N MET A 127 7.68 -16.28 6.38
CA MET A 127 7.85 -15.14 5.46
C MET A 127 7.74 -15.52 3.97
N PHE A 128 7.95 -16.79 3.60
CA PHE A 128 7.89 -17.23 2.20
C PHE A 128 6.46 -17.22 1.66
N ASN A 129 5.50 -17.57 2.49
CA ASN A 129 4.12 -17.79 2.11
C ASN A 129 3.32 -16.50 2.39
N THR A 130 2.60 -15.98 1.38
CA THR A 130 1.88 -14.70 1.50
C THR A 130 0.82 -14.71 2.59
N ALA A 131 0.20 -15.86 2.87
CA ALA A 131 -0.77 -16.06 3.94
C ALA A 131 -0.18 -15.92 5.34
N THR A 132 0.99 -16.52 5.53
CA THR A 132 1.64 -16.66 6.84
C THR A 132 2.70 -15.61 7.08
N SER A 133 3.07 -14.82 6.08
CA SER A 133 4.21 -13.91 6.12
C SER A 133 4.18 -12.94 7.30
N ALA A 134 2.99 -12.42 7.62
CA ALA A 134 2.78 -11.52 8.75
C ALA A 134 2.89 -12.19 10.14
N ASN A 135 3.00 -13.52 10.24
CA ASN A 135 3.35 -14.22 11.49
C ASN A 135 4.77 -13.84 11.96
N ASP A 136 5.68 -13.54 11.04
CA ASP A 136 7.02 -13.06 11.35
C ASP A 136 7.06 -11.54 11.42
N PRO A 137 7.40 -10.91 12.56
CA PRO A 137 7.45 -9.45 12.67
C PRO A 137 8.41 -8.75 11.68
N ILE A 138 9.39 -9.48 11.11
CA ILE A 138 10.23 -8.95 10.02
C ILE A 138 9.38 -8.47 8.83
N PHE A 139 8.20 -9.06 8.60
CA PHE A 139 7.22 -8.64 7.60
C PHE A 139 6.97 -7.12 7.61
N PHE A 140 6.67 -6.57 8.79
CA PHE A 140 6.35 -5.14 8.91
C PHE A 140 7.55 -4.26 8.63
N LEU A 141 8.75 -4.69 9.04
CA LEU A 141 9.99 -3.96 8.80
C LEU A 141 10.38 -3.98 7.32
N HIS A 142 10.19 -5.12 6.65
CA HIS A 142 10.39 -5.28 5.21
C HIS A 142 9.44 -4.37 4.43
N HIS A 143 8.14 -4.41 4.74
CA HIS A 143 7.14 -3.55 4.08
C HIS A 143 7.32 -2.06 4.39
N CYS A 144 7.82 -1.68 5.56
CA CYS A 144 8.25 -0.30 5.82
C CYS A 144 9.42 0.12 4.93
N PHE A 145 10.31 -0.79 4.52
CA PHE A 145 11.37 -0.47 3.56
C PHE A 145 10.85 -0.33 2.13
N ILE A 146 9.87 -1.15 1.74
CA ILE A 146 9.17 -0.98 0.45
C ILE A 146 8.47 0.38 0.40
N ASP A 147 7.74 0.73 1.46
CA ASP A 147 7.07 2.03 1.57
C ASP A 147 8.07 3.20 1.64
N PHE A 148 9.25 3.00 2.23
CA PHE A 148 10.35 3.96 2.15
C PHE A 148 10.78 4.20 0.70
N ILE A 149 11.04 3.15 -0.07
CA ILE A 149 11.44 3.26 -1.50
C ILE A 149 10.33 3.93 -2.31
N TRP A 150 9.08 3.53 -2.09
CA TRP A 150 7.92 4.13 -2.71
C TRP A 150 7.82 5.64 -2.43
N GLU A 151 7.87 6.03 -1.16
CA GLU A 151 7.77 7.44 -0.78
C GLU A 151 8.95 8.27 -1.29
N GLN A 152 10.16 7.73 -1.31
CA GLN A 152 11.31 8.40 -1.92
C GLN A 152 11.10 8.64 -3.42
N TRP A 153 10.58 7.66 -4.15
CA TRP A 153 10.27 7.83 -5.58
C TRP A 153 9.20 8.90 -5.79
N ARG A 154 8.10 8.87 -5.04
CA ARG A 154 7.04 9.89 -5.10
C ARG A 154 7.58 11.28 -4.82
N GLN A 155 8.47 11.41 -3.83
CA GLN A 155 9.09 12.67 -3.47
C GLN A 155 9.95 13.26 -4.60
N GLN A 156 10.62 12.41 -5.37
CA GLN A 156 11.50 12.81 -6.46
C GLN A 156 10.78 12.99 -7.81
N ARG A 157 9.71 12.24 -8.06
CA ARG A 157 9.10 12.10 -9.40
C ARG A 157 7.71 12.68 -9.54
N GLN A 158 6.99 12.87 -8.44
CA GLN A 158 5.60 13.33 -8.47
C GLN A 158 5.47 14.68 -7.76
N THR A 159 4.61 15.53 -8.30
CA THR A 159 4.13 16.70 -7.55
C THR A 159 3.26 16.23 -6.39
N ARG A 160 2.98 17.13 -5.43
CA ARG A 160 2.04 16.80 -4.33
C ARG A 160 0.64 16.44 -4.82
N ALA A 161 0.20 17.01 -5.95
CA ALA A 161 -1.11 16.69 -6.53
C ALA A 161 -1.11 15.30 -7.15
N ASP A 162 -0.10 15.00 -7.98
CA ASP A 162 0.08 13.69 -8.60
C ASP A 162 0.11 12.55 -7.59
N ARG A 163 0.75 12.80 -6.44
CA ARG A 163 0.82 11.87 -5.34
C ARG A 163 -0.53 11.36 -4.86
N GLU A 164 -1.59 12.15 -4.95
CA GLU A 164 -2.94 11.77 -4.48
C GLU A 164 -3.77 11.06 -5.55
N THR A 165 -3.38 11.12 -6.82
CA THR A 165 -4.28 10.79 -7.94
C THR A 165 -3.67 9.84 -8.98
N LEU A 166 -2.34 9.82 -9.15
CA LEU A 166 -1.69 8.94 -10.11
C LEU A 166 -1.68 7.50 -9.58
N TYR A 167 -2.47 6.67 -10.24
CA TYR A 167 -2.64 5.24 -9.98
C TYR A 167 -2.64 4.49 -11.34
N PRO A 168 -2.15 3.24 -11.41
CA PRO A 168 -2.23 2.45 -12.65
C PRO A 168 -3.66 2.38 -13.19
N PRO A 169 -3.87 2.39 -14.52
CA PRO A 169 -5.21 2.38 -15.07
C PRO A 169 -5.94 1.07 -14.77
N ASP A 170 -7.23 1.19 -14.46
CA ASP A 170 -8.11 0.05 -14.22
C ASP A 170 -8.25 -0.78 -15.51
N ASN A 171 -7.66 -1.97 -15.52
CA ASN A 171 -7.70 -2.88 -16.67
C ASN A 171 -7.70 -4.34 -16.19
N GLN A 172 -8.81 -5.04 -16.43
CA GLN A 172 -9.01 -6.44 -15.99
C GLN A 172 -8.08 -7.45 -16.69
N LEU A 173 -7.49 -7.06 -17.83
CA LEU A 173 -6.45 -7.85 -18.47
C LEU A 173 -5.10 -7.69 -17.77
N CYS A 174 -4.89 -6.62 -17.01
CA CYS A 174 -3.61 -6.30 -16.39
C CYS A 174 -3.57 -6.59 -14.88
N SER A 175 -4.70 -6.42 -14.19
CA SER A 175 -4.86 -6.76 -12.77
C SER A 175 -6.30 -7.14 -12.46
N SER A 176 -6.52 -7.81 -11.33
CA SER A 176 -7.88 -8.12 -10.88
C SER A 176 -8.64 -6.84 -10.48
N PRO A 177 -9.98 -6.77 -10.63
CA PRO A 177 -10.76 -5.59 -10.23
C PRO A 177 -10.55 -5.16 -8.77
N GLN A 178 -10.14 -6.06 -7.88
CA GLN A 178 -9.83 -5.74 -6.49
C GLN A 178 -8.64 -4.79 -6.35
N HIS A 179 -7.78 -4.67 -7.36
CA HIS A 179 -6.63 -3.76 -7.39
C HIS A 179 -6.95 -2.40 -8.04
N PHE A 180 -8.19 -2.18 -8.49
CA PHE A 180 -8.58 -0.90 -9.08
C PHE A 180 -8.60 0.22 -8.06
N ALA A 181 -8.37 1.44 -8.50
CA ALA A 181 -8.24 2.60 -7.60
C ALA A 181 -9.44 2.77 -6.67
N ALA A 182 -10.66 2.62 -7.21
CA ALA A 182 -11.90 2.80 -6.46
C ALA A 182 -12.32 1.57 -5.63
N SER A 183 -11.65 0.43 -5.81
CA SER A 183 -11.97 -0.81 -5.10
C SER A 183 -11.62 -0.72 -3.63
N GLN A 184 -12.40 -1.44 -2.81
CA GLN A 184 -12.22 -1.48 -1.36
C GLN A 184 -10.92 -2.22 -1.00
N MET A 185 -10.11 -1.60 -0.14
CA MET A 185 -8.90 -2.20 0.41
C MET A 185 -9.32 -3.16 1.53
N MET A 186 -9.56 -4.42 1.18
CA MET A 186 -10.04 -5.41 2.13
C MET A 186 -8.95 -5.84 3.13
N PRO A 187 -9.29 -6.09 4.41
CA PRO A 187 -10.60 -5.93 5.05
C PRO A 187 -10.86 -4.52 5.63
N PHE A 188 -10.06 -3.52 5.29
CA PHE A 188 -10.04 -2.18 5.91
C PHE A 188 -11.12 -1.21 5.41
N THR A 189 -12.31 -1.73 5.11
CA THR A 189 -13.43 -0.91 4.66
C THR A 189 -13.80 0.17 5.69
N PRO A 190 -14.12 1.42 5.28
CA PRO A 190 -14.46 1.85 3.92
C PRO A 190 -13.27 2.33 3.06
N MET A 191 -12.02 2.08 3.46
CA MET A 191 -10.86 2.55 2.69
C MET A 191 -10.81 1.88 1.32
N ARG A 192 -10.49 2.66 0.29
CA ARG A 192 -10.22 2.21 -1.08
C ARG A 192 -8.72 2.14 -1.33
N ASN A 193 -8.31 1.46 -2.39
CA ASN A 193 -6.90 1.38 -2.77
C ASN A 193 -6.28 2.75 -3.01
N ILE A 194 -7.00 3.66 -3.70
CA ILE A 194 -6.54 5.02 -3.96
C ILE A 194 -6.35 5.83 -2.67
N ASP A 195 -7.06 5.52 -1.59
CA ASP A 195 -6.90 6.24 -0.32
C ASP A 195 -5.53 5.97 0.31
N GLY A 196 -4.89 4.85 -0.05
CA GLY A 196 -3.50 4.53 0.31
C GLY A 196 -2.46 5.49 -0.25
N LEU A 197 -2.83 6.30 -1.25
CA LEU A 197 -1.97 7.33 -1.83
C LEU A 197 -1.93 8.63 -1.02
N SER A 198 -2.71 8.79 0.05
CA SER A 198 -2.84 10.12 0.64
C SER A 198 -1.53 10.69 1.20
N ASN A 199 -1.19 11.95 0.86
CA ASN A 199 -0.10 12.68 1.51
C ASN A 199 -0.35 12.86 3.01
N LYS A 200 -1.59 12.71 3.48
CA LYS A 200 -1.90 12.78 4.92
C LYS A 200 -1.07 11.81 5.76
N TYR A 201 -0.67 10.67 5.20
CA TYR A 201 0.19 9.72 5.90
C TYR A 201 1.57 10.33 6.17
N THR A 202 2.19 10.97 5.17
CA THR A 202 3.53 11.56 5.33
C THR A 202 3.51 12.96 5.95
N ASP A 203 2.37 13.66 5.89
CA ASP A 203 2.18 14.94 6.56
C ASP A 203 1.96 14.80 8.07
N ASN A 204 1.21 13.76 8.50
CA ASN A 204 0.67 13.68 9.87
C ASN A 204 1.06 12.41 10.64
N LEU A 205 1.39 11.30 9.95
CA LEU A 205 1.59 10.01 10.60
C LEU A 205 3.07 9.67 10.79
N TYR A 206 3.87 9.87 9.73
CA TYR A 206 5.27 9.46 9.71
C TYR A 206 6.15 10.22 8.73
N GLU A 207 7.45 10.25 9.02
CA GLU A 207 8.52 10.53 8.05
C GLU A 207 9.63 9.48 8.21
N TYR A 208 10.34 9.13 7.14
CA TYR A 208 11.44 8.18 7.23
C TYR A 208 12.78 8.87 7.48
N ALA A 209 13.56 8.34 8.44
CA ALA A 209 14.97 8.69 8.56
C ALA A 209 15.76 8.20 7.33
N PRO A 210 16.75 8.99 6.88
CA PRO A 210 17.56 8.63 5.72
C PRO A 210 18.36 7.35 5.96
N ARG A 211 18.68 6.65 4.87
CA ARG A 211 19.58 5.49 4.90
C ARG A 211 20.96 5.90 5.44
N PRO A 212 21.57 5.11 6.34
CA PRO A 212 22.92 5.33 6.83
C PRO A 212 23.96 5.44 5.72
N THR A 213 24.88 6.37 5.93
CA THR A 213 26.08 6.52 5.11
C THR A 213 27.29 6.59 6.02
N CYS A 214 28.44 6.21 5.48
CA CYS A 214 29.71 6.26 6.19
C CYS A 214 30.83 6.70 5.27
N SER A 215 31.98 7.02 5.87
CA SER A 215 33.21 7.35 5.16
C SER A 215 34.39 6.99 6.04
N GLN A 216 35.62 7.14 5.54
CA GLN A 216 36.80 7.00 6.38
C GLN A 216 36.74 7.95 7.58
N GLY A 217 36.85 7.42 8.80
CA GLY A 217 36.74 8.17 10.06
C GLY A 217 35.33 8.55 10.49
N ARG A 218 34.28 8.14 9.76
CA ARG A 218 32.88 8.37 10.11
C ARG A 218 32.10 7.06 10.06
N GLU A 219 31.66 6.60 11.23
CA GLU A 219 30.87 5.38 11.40
C GLU A 219 29.41 5.53 10.95
N CYS A 220 28.74 4.39 10.75
CA CYS A 220 27.33 4.29 10.35
C CYS A 220 26.31 4.74 11.40
N GLY A 221 26.76 5.15 12.59
CA GLY A 221 25.88 5.62 13.67
C GLY A 221 25.02 4.54 14.33
N SER A 222 25.33 3.26 14.10
CA SER A 222 24.63 2.11 14.72
C SER A 222 25.63 1.06 15.16
N LYS A 223 25.45 0.50 16.37
CA LYS A 223 26.26 -0.61 16.88
C LYS A 223 26.07 -1.93 16.12
N PHE A 224 25.04 -2.00 15.27
CA PHE A 224 24.70 -3.17 14.45
C PHE A 224 25.21 -3.05 13.01
N LEU A 225 25.80 -1.91 12.65
CA LEU A 225 26.38 -1.67 11.34
C LEU A 225 27.88 -1.44 11.48
N PHE A 226 28.62 -1.66 10.41
CA PHE A 226 30.00 -1.21 10.27
C PHE A 226 30.17 -0.52 8.91
N CYS A 227 31.18 0.34 8.80
CA CYS A 227 31.52 0.95 7.51
C CYS A 227 32.43 0.00 6.73
N ASP A 228 31.94 -0.53 5.61
CA ASP A 228 32.76 -1.30 4.68
C ASP A 228 33.59 -0.33 3.82
N LEU A 229 34.91 -0.44 3.92
CA LEU A 229 35.86 0.33 3.13
C LEU A 229 36.59 -0.58 2.12
N SER A 230 36.40 -1.89 2.20
CA SER A 230 37.18 -2.91 1.48
C SER A 230 36.55 -3.30 0.14
N HIS A 231 35.25 -3.07 -0.05
CA HIS A 231 34.52 -3.49 -1.26
C HIS A 231 33.97 -2.33 -2.11
N GLY A 232 34.80 -1.31 -2.36
CA GLY A 232 34.47 -0.21 -3.26
C GLY A 232 34.20 1.11 -2.54
N ALA A 233 33.14 1.83 -2.95
CA ALA A 233 32.75 3.08 -2.30
C ALA A 233 32.29 2.79 -0.85
N PRO A 234 32.70 3.62 0.14
CA PRO A 234 32.31 3.42 1.53
C PRO A 234 30.80 3.27 1.69
N ALA A 235 30.37 2.17 2.31
CA ALA A 235 28.96 1.86 2.50
C ALA A 235 28.71 1.23 3.87
N CYS A 236 27.55 1.51 4.43
CA CYS A 236 27.12 0.87 5.67
C CYS A 236 26.65 -0.56 5.41
N VAL A 237 27.17 -1.50 6.19
CA VAL A 237 26.92 -2.94 6.05
C VAL A 237 26.49 -3.50 7.41
N SER A 238 25.59 -4.48 7.39
CA SER A 238 25.16 -5.19 8.60
C SER A 238 26.33 -5.91 9.25
N LYS A 239 26.48 -5.83 10.58
CA LYS A 239 27.51 -6.61 11.28
C LYS A 239 27.21 -8.10 11.23
N ILE A 240 28.27 -8.87 11.35
CA ILE A 240 28.29 -10.33 11.23
C ILE A 240 28.15 -10.97 12.61
N ARG A 241 27.28 -11.98 12.72
CA ARG A 241 27.08 -12.77 13.93
C ARG A 241 28.33 -13.53 14.37
N LEU A 242 28.44 -13.83 15.65
CA LEU A 242 29.52 -14.65 16.19
C LEU A 242 29.58 -16.03 15.52
N GLY A 243 30.80 -16.55 15.33
CA GLY A 243 31.09 -17.83 14.69
C GLY A 243 31.06 -17.81 13.15
N ALA A 244 30.47 -16.79 12.53
CA ALA A 244 30.44 -16.65 11.07
C ALA A 244 31.75 -16.09 10.49
N ALA A 245 31.92 -16.25 9.19
CA ALA A 245 33.13 -15.80 8.49
C ALA A 245 33.16 -14.28 8.36
N CYS A 246 34.32 -13.67 8.61
CA CYS A 246 34.55 -12.23 8.55
C CYS A 246 35.73 -11.85 7.65
N THR A 247 36.08 -12.74 6.72
CA THR A 247 37.12 -12.50 5.71
C THR A 247 36.66 -11.47 4.67
N GLY A 248 37.61 -10.75 4.07
CA GLY A 248 37.32 -9.76 3.01
C GLY A 248 37.38 -8.30 3.47
N TYR A 249 37.47 -8.05 4.78
CA TYR A 249 37.59 -6.71 5.35
C TYR A 249 39.01 -6.51 5.89
N GLY A 250 39.80 -5.65 5.23
CA GLY A 250 41.25 -5.53 5.44
C GLY A 250 41.76 -4.11 5.70
N ARG A 251 40.87 -3.12 5.78
CA ARG A 251 41.21 -1.69 5.94
C ARG A 251 40.94 -1.17 7.34
N GLY A 252 40.95 -2.05 8.34
CA GLY A 252 40.77 -1.72 9.75
C GLY A 252 39.31 -1.70 10.21
N GLU A 253 38.38 -2.22 9.40
CA GLU A 253 36.99 -2.39 9.78
C GLU A 253 36.82 -3.46 10.86
N ASN A 254 35.81 -3.32 11.72
CA ASN A 254 35.34 -4.42 12.55
C ASN A 254 33.95 -4.91 12.10
N PRO A 255 33.89 -5.95 11.24
CA PRO A 255 32.62 -6.46 10.74
C PRO A 255 31.83 -7.24 11.80
N CYS A 256 32.45 -7.66 12.91
CA CYS A 256 31.82 -8.55 13.88
C CYS A 256 30.94 -7.79 14.89
N TYR A 257 29.78 -8.37 15.20
CA TYR A 257 28.93 -7.93 16.31
C TYR A 257 29.41 -8.56 17.64
N ASN A 258 29.54 -7.73 18.69
CA ASN A 258 30.04 -8.12 20.02
C ASN A 258 31.35 -8.96 19.99
N GLY A 259 32.21 -8.66 19.02
CA GLY A 259 33.42 -9.45 18.78
C GLY A 259 34.40 -8.76 17.85
N ALA A 260 35.46 -9.49 17.53
CA ALA A 260 36.47 -9.13 16.55
C ALA A 260 36.69 -10.27 15.56
N CYS A 261 37.24 -9.95 14.39
CA CYS A 261 37.59 -10.95 13.40
C CYS A 261 38.93 -11.62 13.77
N VAL A 262 38.89 -12.87 14.24
CA VAL A 262 40.08 -13.64 14.64
C VAL A 262 40.11 -14.94 13.85
N GLY A 263 41.21 -15.20 13.15
CA GLY A 263 41.33 -16.40 12.30
C GLY A 263 40.26 -16.47 11.19
N GLY A 264 39.80 -15.32 10.69
CA GLY A 264 38.76 -15.24 9.65
C GLY A 264 37.34 -15.51 10.14
N ARG A 265 37.12 -15.62 11.46
CA ARG A 265 35.79 -15.79 12.07
C ARG A 265 35.51 -14.75 13.15
N CYS A 266 34.24 -14.41 13.32
CA CYS A 266 33.83 -13.53 14.40
C CYS A 266 33.90 -14.25 15.74
N THR A 267 34.76 -13.77 16.62
CA THR A 267 34.96 -14.30 17.97
C THR A 267 34.62 -13.25 19.02
N ALA A 268 33.98 -13.66 20.11
CA ALA A 268 33.58 -12.75 21.18
C ALA A 268 34.80 -12.03 21.79
N SER A 269 34.67 -10.73 22.01
CA SER A 269 35.68 -9.90 22.67
C SER A 269 35.22 -9.60 24.11
N GLY A 270 35.44 -10.54 25.03
CA GLY A 270 35.08 -10.41 26.46
C GLY A 270 33.74 -11.06 26.87
N PRO A 271 33.38 -11.01 28.16
CA PRO A 271 32.12 -11.58 28.65
C PRO A 271 30.94 -10.90 27.95
N MET A 272 30.08 -11.72 27.34
CA MET A 272 28.90 -11.30 26.60
C MET A 272 28.03 -10.43 27.52
N GLU A 273 27.87 -9.14 27.19
CA GLU A 273 26.88 -8.31 27.89
C GLU A 273 25.52 -8.98 27.65
N PRO A 274 24.79 -9.40 28.71
CA PRO A 274 23.50 -10.05 28.53
C PRO A 274 22.59 -9.13 27.70
N PRO A 275 21.76 -9.68 26.79
CA PRO A 275 20.75 -8.88 26.13
C PRO A 275 19.88 -8.22 27.21
N THR A 276 20.02 -6.91 27.37
CA THR A 276 19.15 -6.11 28.22
C THR A 276 17.80 -6.04 27.50
N LEU A 277 16.96 -7.05 27.70
CA LEU A 277 15.55 -6.89 27.37
C LEU A 277 15.07 -5.70 28.21
N PRO A 278 14.62 -4.58 27.60
CA PRO A 278 13.93 -3.57 28.38
C PRO A 278 12.80 -4.26 29.14
N PRO A 279 12.51 -3.87 30.39
CA PRO A 279 11.37 -4.41 31.11
C PRO A 279 10.16 -4.31 30.18
N PRO A 280 9.31 -5.36 30.11
CA PRO A 280 8.10 -5.27 29.31
C PRO A 280 7.39 -3.97 29.70
N PRO A 281 6.98 -3.12 28.74
CA PRO A 281 6.27 -1.91 29.08
C PRO A 281 5.12 -2.31 30.00
N ILE A 282 4.90 -1.55 31.08
CA ILE A 282 3.73 -1.72 31.93
C ILE A 282 2.54 -1.33 31.05
N VAL A 283 2.04 -2.30 30.28
CA VAL A 283 0.82 -2.14 29.51
C VAL A 283 -0.29 -2.11 30.54
N THR A 284 -0.73 -0.90 30.90
CA THR A 284 -2.03 -0.72 31.52
C THR A 284 -3.03 -1.30 30.54
N ALA A 285 -3.53 -2.50 30.86
CA ALA A 285 -4.46 -3.25 30.03
C ALA A 285 -5.77 -2.46 29.90
N ALA A 286 -5.81 -1.50 29.00
CA ALA A 286 -7.05 -1.12 28.37
C ALA A 286 -7.46 -2.31 27.49
N PRO A 287 -8.66 -2.88 27.63
CA PRO A 287 -9.10 -3.97 26.78
C PRO A 287 -9.10 -3.48 25.34
N VAL A 288 -8.19 -4.04 24.54
CA VAL A 288 -8.22 -3.90 23.09
C VAL A 288 -9.56 -4.46 22.65
N MET A 289 -10.47 -3.62 22.17
CA MET A 289 -11.63 -4.08 21.42
C MET A 289 -11.11 -4.63 20.09
N VAL A 290 -10.68 -5.89 20.11
CA VAL A 290 -10.37 -6.64 18.90
C VAL A 290 -11.69 -6.78 18.16
N ALA A 291 -11.87 -6.03 17.07
CA ALA A 291 -12.96 -6.29 16.14
C ALA A 291 -12.91 -7.77 15.75
N PRO A 292 -14.06 -8.46 15.63
CA PRO A 292 -14.07 -9.88 15.29
C PRO A 292 -13.23 -10.11 14.03
N GLN A 293 -12.17 -10.92 14.18
CA GLN A 293 -11.21 -11.19 13.13
C GLN A 293 -11.92 -12.00 12.04
N GLU A 294 -12.04 -11.45 10.83
CA GLU A 294 -12.52 -12.20 9.66
C GLU A 294 -11.52 -13.33 9.39
N THR A 295 -11.99 -14.57 9.44
CA THR A 295 -11.16 -15.79 9.31
C THR A 295 -11.39 -16.50 7.98
N CYS A 296 -12.34 -16.00 7.18
CA CYS A 296 -12.66 -16.57 5.90
C CYS A 296 -12.27 -15.62 4.78
N PHE A 297 -11.14 -15.89 4.13
CA PHE A 297 -10.70 -15.12 2.97
C PHE A 297 -9.99 -15.98 1.92
N ASN A 298 -9.83 -15.41 0.72
CA ASN A 298 -8.91 -15.95 -0.27
C ASN A 298 -7.57 -15.24 -0.10
N GLU A 299 -6.51 -16.01 -0.14
CA GLU A 299 -5.14 -15.55 0.03
C GLU A 299 -4.43 -15.35 -1.31
N ASN A 300 -5.08 -15.77 -2.40
CA ASN A 300 -4.62 -15.54 -3.76
C ASN A 300 -5.72 -14.85 -4.59
N GLU A 301 -5.33 -13.82 -5.34
CA GLU A 301 -6.20 -13.08 -6.25
C GLU A 301 -6.85 -13.96 -7.34
N CYS A 302 -6.23 -15.08 -7.70
CA CYS A 302 -6.74 -16.00 -8.71
C CYS A 302 -7.71 -17.07 -8.17
N CYS A 303 -7.97 -17.10 -6.86
CA CYS A 303 -8.82 -18.12 -6.23
C CYS A 303 -10.20 -18.24 -6.87
N GLY A 304 -10.78 -17.11 -7.29
CA GLY A 304 -12.00 -17.08 -8.08
C GLY A 304 -11.94 -17.82 -9.41
N THR A 305 -10.93 -17.46 -10.19
CA THR A 305 -10.71 -18.03 -11.52
C THR A 305 -10.39 -19.51 -11.44
N TRP A 306 -9.61 -19.93 -10.45
CA TRP A 306 -9.27 -21.33 -10.23
C TRP A 306 -10.45 -22.15 -9.72
N ALA A 307 -11.24 -21.61 -8.79
CA ALA A 307 -12.47 -22.25 -8.34
C ALA A 307 -13.45 -22.44 -9.50
N ALA A 308 -13.64 -21.43 -10.35
CA ALA A 308 -14.48 -21.51 -11.55
C ALA A 308 -13.97 -22.55 -12.58
N LYS A 309 -12.65 -22.80 -12.63
CA LYS A 309 -12.02 -23.84 -13.47
C LYS A 309 -12.06 -25.24 -12.84
N GLY A 310 -12.68 -25.40 -11.67
CA GLY A 310 -12.82 -26.68 -10.96
C GLY A 310 -11.62 -27.08 -10.12
N GLU A 311 -10.67 -26.17 -9.89
CA GLU A 311 -9.45 -26.46 -9.11
C GLU A 311 -9.78 -26.85 -7.66
N CYS A 312 -10.90 -26.41 -7.10
CA CYS A 312 -11.34 -26.84 -5.76
C CYS A 312 -11.45 -28.36 -5.60
N THR A 313 -11.64 -29.08 -6.72
CA THR A 313 -11.69 -30.55 -6.75
C THR A 313 -10.39 -31.18 -7.25
N ARG A 314 -9.65 -30.50 -8.14
CA ARG A 314 -8.41 -31.02 -8.75
C ARG A 314 -7.17 -30.77 -7.90
N ASN A 315 -7.16 -29.67 -7.16
CA ASN A 315 -6.05 -29.23 -6.33
C ASN A 315 -6.55 -28.89 -4.92
N VAL A 316 -7.15 -29.91 -4.29
CA VAL A 316 -7.87 -29.77 -3.00
C VAL A 316 -6.99 -29.18 -1.89
N GLY A 317 -5.71 -29.54 -1.83
CA GLY A 317 -4.79 -29.02 -0.82
C GLY A 317 -4.56 -27.52 -0.99
N TYR A 318 -4.09 -27.11 -2.17
CA TYR A 318 -3.81 -25.70 -2.43
C TYR A 318 -5.08 -24.85 -2.37
N MET A 319 -6.17 -25.29 -2.99
CA MET A 319 -7.43 -24.55 -2.98
C MET A 319 -8.08 -24.53 -1.60
N GLY A 320 -7.83 -25.56 -0.78
CA GLY A 320 -8.31 -25.68 0.58
C GLY A 320 -7.55 -24.83 1.60
N ASP A 321 -6.29 -24.54 1.33
CA ASP A 321 -5.47 -23.68 2.18
C ASP A 321 -5.60 -22.21 1.76
N TRP A 322 -5.56 -21.94 0.45
CA TRP A 322 -5.42 -20.59 -0.10
C TRP A 322 -6.71 -19.96 -0.61
N CYS A 323 -7.69 -20.78 -0.98
CA CYS A 323 -8.90 -20.35 -1.70
C CYS A 323 -10.17 -20.76 -0.96
N ARG A 324 -10.11 -20.80 0.37
CA ARG A 324 -11.18 -21.27 1.26
C ARG A 324 -12.52 -20.60 0.98
N ALA A 325 -12.48 -19.29 0.77
CA ALA A 325 -13.68 -18.51 0.51
C ALA A 325 -14.27 -18.84 -0.88
N SER A 326 -13.46 -18.85 -1.95
CA SER A 326 -13.93 -19.19 -3.32
C SER A 326 -14.32 -20.65 -3.49
N CYS A 327 -13.73 -21.58 -2.72
CA CYS A 327 -14.12 -23.00 -2.72
C CYS A 327 -15.27 -23.33 -1.78
N GLY A 328 -15.86 -22.33 -1.11
CA GLY A 328 -16.99 -22.52 -0.21
C GLY A 328 -16.67 -23.33 1.06
N LEU A 329 -15.38 -23.42 1.43
CA LEU A 329 -14.93 -24.10 2.66
C LEU A 329 -15.16 -23.24 3.92
N CYS A 330 -15.43 -21.96 3.73
CA CYS A 330 -15.88 -21.04 4.76
C CYS A 330 -16.81 -19.98 4.16
N ARG A 331 -17.50 -19.21 5.01
CA ARG A 331 -18.41 -18.14 4.59
C ARG A 331 -17.85 -16.77 5.02
N PRO A 332 -17.37 -15.92 4.09
CA PRO A 332 -16.87 -14.59 4.43
C PRO A 332 -18.03 -13.65 4.79
N GLN A 333 -17.79 -12.67 5.65
CA GLN A 333 -18.71 -11.58 5.95
C GLN A 333 -18.74 -10.50 4.85
N TYR A 334 -17.90 -10.65 3.83
CA TYR A 334 -17.83 -9.79 2.66
C TYR A 334 -18.20 -10.57 1.38
N ARG A 335 -18.61 -9.86 0.32
CA ARG A 335 -18.98 -10.51 -0.95
C ARG A 335 -17.74 -10.87 -1.75
N LEU A 336 -17.61 -12.14 -2.12
CA LEU A 336 -16.62 -12.61 -3.10
C LEU A 336 -17.10 -12.27 -4.50
N ALA A 337 -16.18 -11.81 -5.36
CA ALA A 337 -16.50 -11.48 -6.75
C ALA A 337 -16.88 -12.71 -7.59
N ASP A 338 -16.53 -13.90 -7.12
CA ASP A 338 -16.52 -15.14 -7.93
C ASP A 338 -17.69 -16.08 -7.63
N VAL A 339 -18.47 -15.79 -6.59
CA VAL A 339 -19.64 -16.59 -6.23
C VAL A 339 -20.87 -15.91 -6.81
N SER A 340 -21.17 -16.21 -8.07
CA SER A 340 -22.54 -16.14 -8.59
C SER A 340 -23.37 -17.19 -7.85
N ARG A 341 -23.76 -16.90 -6.60
CA ARG A 341 -24.80 -17.68 -5.94
C ARG A 341 -26.08 -17.52 -6.75
N PRO A 342 -26.86 -18.59 -6.97
CA PRO A 342 -28.22 -18.45 -7.44
C PRO A 342 -28.93 -17.49 -6.48
N ALA A 343 -29.55 -16.47 -7.04
CA ALA A 343 -30.34 -15.49 -6.30
C ALA A 343 -31.47 -16.21 -5.57
N GLU A 344 -31.32 -16.40 -4.28
CA GLU A 344 -32.46 -16.69 -3.42
C GLU A 344 -32.89 -15.38 -2.76
N GLN A 345 -33.84 -14.77 -3.47
CA GLN A 345 -34.87 -13.82 -3.08
C GLN A 345 -34.77 -13.22 -1.67
N ASP A 346 -34.16 -12.04 -1.61
CA ASP A 346 -34.69 -10.94 -0.80
C ASP A 346 -34.13 -9.59 -1.33
N GLN A 347 -34.19 -9.41 -2.66
CA GLN A 347 -33.95 -8.10 -3.24
C GLN A 347 -35.26 -7.31 -3.21
N PRO A 348 -35.27 -6.10 -2.61
CA PRO A 348 -36.41 -5.21 -2.74
C PRO A 348 -36.63 -4.94 -4.24
N VAL A 349 -37.88 -5.03 -4.68
CA VAL A 349 -38.26 -4.67 -6.04
C VAL A 349 -38.00 -3.18 -6.22
N CYS A 350 -36.93 -2.84 -6.94
CA CYS A 350 -36.56 -1.46 -7.24
C CYS A 350 -37.16 -1.07 -8.60
N GLU A 351 -37.88 0.05 -8.67
CA GLU A 351 -38.21 0.70 -9.94
C GLU A 351 -37.01 1.53 -10.39
N ASN A 352 -36.09 0.97 -11.19
CA ASN A 352 -34.87 1.65 -11.65
C ASN A 352 -34.56 1.36 -13.12
N SER A 353 -33.62 2.10 -13.73
CA SER A 353 -33.30 1.93 -15.13
C SER A 353 -32.67 0.56 -15.40
N GLU A 354 -32.98 -0.04 -16.56
CA GLU A 354 -32.28 -1.25 -16.99
C GLU A 354 -30.79 -0.96 -17.22
N GLY A 355 -29.93 -1.94 -16.91
CA GLY A 355 -28.48 -1.80 -16.97
C GLY A 355 -27.85 -1.34 -15.65
N CYS A 356 -26.54 -1.09 -15.70
CA CYS A 356 -25.78 -0.67 -14.53
C CYS A 356 -25.66 0.85 -14.53
N TYR A 357 -26.55 1.56 -13.84
CA TYR A 357 -26.53 3.03 -13.75
C TYR A 357 -26.85 3.50 -12.33
N ASN A 358 -26.45 4.74 -12.04
CA ASN A 358 -26.95 5.48 -10.89
C ASN A 358 -28.23 6.21 -11.31
N GLU A 359 -29.26 6.17 -10.48
CA GLU A 359 -30.52 6.87 -10.71
C GLU A 359 -30.45 8.34 -10.27
N ASN A 360 -29.38 8.73 -9.57
CA ASN A 360 -29.25 10.06 -8.99
C ASN A 360 -27.83 10.61 -9.08
N VAL A 361 -27.71 11.88 -9.46
CA VAL A 361 -26.43 12.58 -9.59
C VAL A 361 -25.70 12.78 -8.26
N CYS A 362 -26.42 12.69 -7.13
CA CYS A 362 -25.83 12.74 -5.81
C CYS A 362 -25.26 11.39 -5.33
N CYS A 363 -25.47 10.29 -6.07
CA CYS A 363 -24.96 8.97 -5.70
C CYS A 363 -23.45 8.91 -5.41
N PRO A 364 -22.56 9.55 -6.21
CA PRO A 364 -21.13 9.59 -5.89
C PRO A 364 -20.83 10.27 -4.55
N HIS A 365 -21.56 11.34 -4.23
CA HIS A 365 -21.42 12.07 -2.98
C HIS A 365 -21.94 11.25 -1.79
N TRP A 366 -23.19 10.79 -1.85
CA TRP A 366 -23.78 9.99 -0.77
C TRP A 366 -22.99 8.71 -0.50
N ALA A 367 -22.47 8.05 -1.53
CA ALA A 367 -21.58 6.92 -1.37
C ALA A 367 -20.30 7.28 -0.60
N LEU A 368 -19.65 8.40 -0.97
CA LEU A 368 -18.47 8.92 -0.28
C LEU A 368 -18.74 9.23 1.21
N PHE A 369 -19.95 9.69 1.55
CA PHE A 369 -20.35 10.02 2.92
C PHE A 369 -21.00 8.85 3.69
N GLY A 370 -20.88 7.63 3.16
CA GLY A 370 -21.21 6.39 3.86
C GLY A 370 -22.68 5.97 3.79
N GLU A 371 -23.46 6.57 2.90
CA GLU A 371 -24.89 6.28 2.77
C GLU A 371 -25.15 4.87 2.22
N CYS A 372 -24.21 4.28 1.47
CA CYS A 372 -24.30 2.88 1.04
C CYS A 372 -24.49 1.91 2.23
N ARG A 373 -24.09 2.31 3.45
CA ARG A 373 -24.33 1.55 4.67
C ARG A 373 -25.54 2.04 5.46
N LYS A 374 -25.67 3.35 5.65
CA LYS A 374 -26.74 3.96 6.47
C LYS A 374 -28.11 3.85 5.82
N SER A 375 -28.16 4.03 4.51
CA SER A 375 -29.36 4.05 3.67
C SER A 375 -29.32 2.90 2.67
N ALA A 376 -28.86 1.72 3.11
CA ALA A 376 -28.45 0.61 2.25
C ALA A 376 -29.51 0.15 1.25
N ALA A 377 -30.78 0.03 1.64
CA ALA A 377 -31.85 -0.39 0.73
C ALA A 377 -32.07 0.63 -0.40
N TRP A 378 -32.15 1.92 -0.05
CA TRP A 378 -32.35 2.98 -1.04
C TRP A 378 -31.15 3.13 -1.96
N MET A 379 -29.94 3.15 -1.39
CA MET A 379 -28.69 3.27 -2.14
C MET A 379 -28.42 2.04 -3.01
N ALA A 380 -28.85 0.85 -2.59
CA ALA A 380 -28.78 -0.35 -3.41
C ALA A 380 -29.71 -0.30 -4.63
N CYS A 381 -30.88 0.33 -4.51
CA CYS A 381 -31.79 0.53 -5.63
C CYS A 381 -31.33 1.66 -6.57
N ASN A 382 -30.84 2.77 -6.01
CA ASN A 382 -30.70 4.03 -6.75
C ASN A 382 -29.24 4.43 -7.04
N CYS A 383 -28.27 3.91 -6.30
CA CYS A 383 -26.86 4.29 -6.40
C CYS A 383 -25.97 3.07 -6.65
N ARG A 384 -26.41 2.24 -7.60
CA ARG A 384 -25.86 0.91 -7.85
C ARG A 384 -24.38 0.96 -8.19
N VAL A 385 -23.96 1.90 -9.03
CA VAL A 385 -22.57 2.03 -9.45
C VAL A 385 -21.74 2.62 -8.31
N SER A 386 -22.21 3.72 -7.70
CA SER A 386 -21.48 4.39 -6.62
C SER A 386 -21.28 3.53 -5.38
N CYS A 387 -22.22 2.62 -5.09
CA CYS A 387 -22.14 1.68 -3.97
C CYS A 387 -21.59 0.30 -4.36
N GLY A 388 -21.20 0.08 -5.62
CA GLY A 388 -20.60 -1.17 -6.10
C GLY A 388 -21.57 -2.35 -6.15
N HIS A 389 -22.87 -2.10 -6.33
CA HIS A 389 -23.87 -3.15 -6.58
C HIS A 389 -23.89 -3.63 -8.03
N CYS A 390 -23.32 -2.86 -8.95
CA CYS A 390 -23.04 -3.28 -10.31
C CYS A 390 -21.80 -2.56 -10.84
N TYR A 391 -21.19 -3.11 -11.88
CA TYR A 391 -20.06 -2.52 -12.58
C TYR A 391 -20.41 -2.37 -14.06
N PRO A 392 -20.26 -1.18 -14.67
CA PRO A 392 -20.58 -0.97 -16.07
C PRO A 392 -19.46 -1.49 -16.97
N ASP A 393 -19.83 -2.21 -18.03
CA ASP A 393 -18.88 -2.77 -19.01
C ASP A 393 -18.67 -1.83 -20.22
N ASP A 394 -19.59 -0.89 -20.45
CA ASP A 394 -19.71 -0.07 -21.66
C ASP A 394 -19.35 1.41 -21.45
N TYR A 395 -19.07 1.82 -20.21
CA TYR A 395 -18.64 3.18 -19.91
C TYR A 395 -17.72 3.26 -18.68
N ASN A 396 -16.88 4.29 -18.63
CA ASN A 396 -15.97 4.54 -17.50
C ASN A 396 -16.64 5.44 -16.45
N TYR A 397 -17.10 4.83 -15.36
CA TYR A 397 -17.73 5.54 -14.25
C TYR A 397 -16.80 6.56 -13.59
N GLY A 398 -17.27 7.79 -13.42
CA GLY A 398 -16.52 8.91 -12.85
C GLY A 398 -15.94 9.87 -13.89
N SER A 399 -15.83 9.45 -15.15
CA SER A 399 -15.44 10.34 -16.25
C SER A 399 -16.58 11.30 -16.66
N CYS A 400 -16.22 12.47 -17.22
CA CYS A 400 -17.17 13.46 -17.75
C CYS A 400 -17.54 13.11 -19.19
N VAL A 401 -18.31 12.04 -19.37
CA VAL A 401 -18.83 11.59 -20.67
C VAL A 401 -20.29 11.17 -20.53
N ASP A 402 -20.94 10.89 -21.66
CA ASP A 402 -22.26 10.26 -21.67
C ASP A 402 -22.11 8.74 -21.51
N TYR A 403 -22.82 8.17 -20.54
CA TYR A 403 -22.82 6.74 -20.22
C TYR A 403 -23.85 5.96 -21.05
N HIS A 404 -24.68 6.65 -21.83
CA HIS A 404 -25.60 6.03 -22.76
C HIS A 404 -25.50 6.66 -24.16
N ARG A 405 -25.49 5.82 -25.19
CA ARG A 405 -25.32 6.22 -26.59
C ARG A 405 -26.39 7.21 -27.10
N GLU A 406 -27.59 7.16 -26.52
CA GLU A 406 -28.72 8.02 -26.93
C GLU A 406 -28.78 9.35 -26.17
N CYS A 407 -27.87 9.60 -25.23
CA CYS A 407 -27.80 10.86 -24.49
C CYS A 407 -27.84 12.11 -25.39
N PRO A 408 -27.10 12.18 -26.52
CA PRO A 408 -27.20 13.33 -27.43
C PRO A 408 -28.58 13.49 -28.07
N GLY A 409 -29.28 12.38 -28.32
CA GLY A 409 -30.64 12.37 -28.86
C GLY A 409 -31.65 12.89 -27.85
N TRP A 410 -31.64 12.32 -26.65
CA TRP A 410 -32.53 12.70 -25.55
C TRP A 410 -32.30 14.14 -25.08
N ALA A 411 -31.04 14.59 -25.04
CA ALA A 411 -30.71 15.99 -24.75
C ALA A 411 -31.34 16.96 -25.77
N ARG A 412 -31.36 16.62 -27.07
CA ARG A 412 -32.04 17.43 -28.10
C ARG A 412 -33.56 17.48 -27.93
N LEU A 413 -34.17 16.46 -27.33
CA LEU A 413 -35.60 16.42 -27.00
C LEU A 413 -35.93 17.16 -25.69
N GLY A 414 -34.92 17.72 -25.02
CA GLY A 414 -35.06 18.48 -23.78
C GLY A 414 -35.14 17.61 -22.53
N GLU A 415 -34.72 16.34 -22.59
CA GLU A 415 -34.81 15.42 -21.45
C GLU A 415 -33.90 15.80 -20.28
N CYS A 416 -32.81 16.53 -20.53
CA CYS A 416 -31.92 17.01 -19.47
C CYS A 416 -32.66 17.82 -18.38
N GLU A 417 -33.70 18.56 -18.74
CA GLU A 417 -34.49 19.41 -17.83
C GLU A 417 -35.69 18.68 -17.22
N LYS A 418 -36.02 17.49 -17.74
CA LYS A 418 -37.23 16.73 -17.38
C LYS A 418 -36.93 15.45 -16.61
N ASN A 419 -35.81 14.80 -16.94
CA ASN A 419 -35.44 13.50 -16.44
C ASN A 419 -34.16 13.60 -15.58
N PRO A 420 -34.26 13.51 -14.24
CA PRO A 420 -33.11 13.60 -13.33
C PRO A 420 -32.01 12.58 -13.59
N TRP A 421 -32.36 11.41 -14.17
CA TRP A 421 -31.40 10.37 -14.55
C TRP A 421 -30.35 10.88 -15.54
N MET A 422 -30.75 11.80 -16.42
CA MET A 422 -29.89 12.41 -17.42
C MET A 422 -28.73 13.19 -16.77
N SER A 423 -28.94 13.79 -15.59
CA SER A 423 -27.91 14.58 -14.92
C SER A 423 -26.70 13.73 -14.52
N GLU A 424 -26.93 12.46 -14.21
CA GLU A 424 -25.88 11.53 -13.79
C GLU A 424 -25.29 10.73 -14.95
N ASN A 425 -26.11 10.36 -15.93
CA ASN A 425 -25.71 9.40 -16.96
C ASN A 425 -25.51 10.03 -18.35
N CYS A 426 -25.97 11.26 -18.56
CA CYS A 426 -25.78 12.01 -19.80
C CYS A 426 -24.98 13.29 -19.54
N ARG A 427 -23.86 13.15 -18.85
CA ARG A 427 -23.14 14.27 -18.24
C ARG A 427 -22.59 15.26 -19.27
N ALA A 428 -22.08 14.77 -20.39
CA ALA A 428 -21.53 15.63 -21.44
C ALA A 428 -22.66 16.32 -22.21
N SER A 429 -23.68 15.56 -22.63
CA SER A 429 -24.83 16.08 -23.38
C SER A 429 -25.67 17.07 -22.57
N CYS A 430 -25.85 16.83 -21.27
CA CYS A 430 -26.61 17.71 -20.37
C CYS A 430 -25.76 18.77 -19.66
N ARG A 431 -24.43 18.75 -19.85
CA ARG A 431 -23.47 19.67 -19.20
C ARG A 431 -23.53 19.60 -17.68
N THR A 432 -23.69 18.39 -17.14
CA THR A 432 -23.83 18.09 -15.71
C THR A 432 -22.59 17.40 -15.14
N CYS A 433 -21.41 17.64 -15.74
CA CYS A 433 -20.13 17.23 -15.17
C CYS A 433 -19.77 18.05 -13.94
N TYR A 434 -20.44 17.74 -12.83
CA TYR A 434 -20.26 18.40 -11.54
C TYR A 434 -18.95 17.97 -10.89
N SER A 435 -18.24 18.96 -10.33
CA SER A 435 -17.09 18.69 -9.47
C SER A 435 -17.54 18.15 -8.11
N GLN A 436 -16.59 17.61 -7.33
CA GLN A 436 -16.87 17.21 -5.95
C GLN A 436 -17.38 18.37 -5.08
N TRP A 437 -16.96 19.61 -5.37
CA TRP A 437 -17.45 20.81 -4.67
C TRP A 437 -18.89 21.13 -5.04
N ASP A 438 -19.24 21.03 -6.33
CA ASP A 438 -20.62 21.23 -6.81
C ASP A 438 -21.57 20.20 -6.19
N LEU A 439 -21.17 18.92 -6.18
CA LEU A 439 -21.96 17.84 -5.56
C LEU A 439 -22.09 18.05 -4.04
N ARG A 440 -21.01 18.47 -3.36
CA ARG A 440 -21.06 18.79 -1.93
C ARG A 440 -22.05 19.91 -1.63
N ASP A 441 -22.22 20.89 -2.50
CA ASP A 441 -23.13 22.01 -2.24
C ASP A 441 -24.57 21.66 -2.60
N MET A 442 -24.76 20.83 -3.63
CA MET A 442 -26.06 20.40 -4.14
C MET A 442 -26.69 19.24 -3.33
N CYS A 443 -25.87 18.35 -2.77
CA CYS A 443 -26.30 17.05 -2.24
C CYS A 443 -26.25 16.94 -0.70
N ARG A 444 -26.23 18.07 0.03
CA ARG A 444 -26.16 18.11 1.51
C ARG A 444 -27.40 17.57 2.24
N GLY A 445 -28.48 17.33 1.51
CA GLY A 445 -29.74 16.84 2.06
C GLY A 445 -29.74 15.32 2.33
N PRO A 446 -30.77 14.81 3.01
CA PRO A 446 -30.97 13.37 3.19
C PRO A 446 -31.01 12.62 1.85
N VAL A 447 -30.64 11.35 1.88
CA VAL A 447 -30.63 10.48 0.69
C VAL A 447 -32.00 10.47 0.02
N GLY A 448 -32.02 10.65 -1.30
CA GLY A 448 -33.24 10.66 -2.10
C GLY A 448 -34.06 11.95 -2.04
N THR A 449 -33.67 12.96 -1.26
CA THR A 449 -34.40 14.24 -1.22
C THR A 449 -33.93 15.24 -2.28
N VAL A 450 -32.84 14.95 -2.98
CA VAL A 450 -32.27 15.81 -4.01
C VAL A 450 -32.23 15.02 -5.31
N ALA A 451 -33.01 15.43 -6.31
CA ALA A 451 -32.98 14.88 -7.67
C ALA A 451 -32.91 16.05 -8.66
N PRO A 452 -31.77 16.75 -8.74
CA PRO A 452 -31.65 17.93 -9.57
C PRO A 452 -31.62 17.52 -11.04
N VAL A 453 -32.61 17.98 -11.80
CA VAL A 453 -32.55 18.01 -13.26
C VAL A 453 -31.46 18.98 -13.71
N ALA A 454 -30.93 18.81 -14.92
CA ALA A 454 -29.94 19.71 -15.47
C ALA A 454 -30.52 21.12 -15.54
N GLN A 455 -30.08 22.01 -14.65
CA GLN A 455 -30.42 23.43 -14.77
C GLN A 455 -29.58 24.02 -15.91
N ARG A 456 -30.22 24.77 -16.82
CA ARG A 456 -29.48 25.52 -17.84
C ARG A 456 -28.45 26.41 -17.16
N ARG A 457 -27.16 26.04 -17.23
CA ARG A 457 -26.10 27.02 -17.06
C ARG A 457 -26.32 28.07 -18.16
N PRO A 458 -26.50 29.37 -17.83
CA PRO A 458 -26.57 30.41 -18.85
C PRO A 458 -25.38 30.27 -19.78
N ARG A 459 -25.61 30.40 -21.10
CA ARG A 459 -24.49 30.59 -22.04
C ARG A 459 -23.67 31.78 -21.51
N PRO A 460 -22.34 31.72 -21.52
CA PRO A 460 -21.56 32.95 -21.47
C PRO A 460 -22.07 33.82 -22.62
N SER A 461 -22.71 34.93 -22.30
CA SER A 461 -22.98 35.96 -23.28
C SER A 461 -21.64 36.58 -23.62
N ASN A 462 -21.00 36.08 -24.68
CA ASN A 462 -20.27 36.87 -25.67
C ASN A 462 -19.84 35.96 -26.82
N GLY A 463 -20.18 36.40 -28.04
CA GLY A 463 -20.19 35.57 -29.24
C GLY A 463 -18.83 35.34 -29.90
N ASN A 464 -18.69 34.19 -30.54
CA ASN A 464 -18.38 34.08 -31.98
C ASN A 464 -18.63 32.64 -32.47
N PRO A 465 -18.96 32.42 -33.75
CA PRO A 465 -19.60 31.17 -34.21
C PRO A 465 -18.69 30.35 -35.14
N TRP A 466 -18.16 29.20 -34.73
CA TRP A 466 -17.79 28.11 -35.65
C TRP A 466 -17.85 26.76 -34.92
N GLY A 467 -18.55 25.79 -35.52
CA GLY A 467 -18.51 24.38 -35.12
C GLY A 467 -17.27 23.67 -35.67
N PRO A 468 -17.33 22.32 -35.73
CA PRO A 468 -16.54 21.37 -34.97
C PRO A 468 -15.17 21.06 -35.59
N SER A 469 -14.19 20.72 -34.75
CA SER A 469 -12.99 19.99 -35.20
C SER A 469 -12.38 19.16 -34.07
N ASP A 470 -12.09 17.91 -34.41
CA ASP A 470 -11.14 17.02 -33.73
C ASP A 470 -9.77 17.67 -33.45
N ALA A 471 -9.03 17.01 -32.57
CA ALA A 471 -7.59 17.12 -32.28
C ALA A 471 -7.11 18.21 -31.30
N GLY A 472 -6.77 17.75 -30.09
CA GLY A 472 -5.40 17.79 -29.56
C GLY A 472 -4.81 19.11 -29.05
N GLY A 473 -4.24 19.04 -27.84
CA GLY A 473 -3.12 19.91 -27.42
C GLY A 473 -3.44 20.86 -26.27
N ASP A 474 -2.89 20.51 -25.11
CA ASP A 474 -2.23 21.37 -24.12
C ASP A 474 -2.46 22.89 -24.20
N LEU A 475 -2.84 23.48 -23.06
CA LEU A 475 -2.04 24.52 -22.38
C LEU A 475 -2.75 24.99 -21.11
N PHE A 476 -2.01 24.89 -20.01
CA PHE A 476 -2.16 25.74 -18.84
C PHE A 476 -2.11 27.22 -19.27
N ASP A 477 -2.88 28.09 -18.61
CA ASP A 477 -2.31 29.37 -18.22
C ASP A 477 -2.81 29.79 -16.84
N ASP A 478 -1.83 30.21 -16.08
CA ASP A 478 -1.86 30.80 -14.78
C ASP A 478 -2.41 32.22 -14.89
N SER A 479 -3.02 32.71 -13.81
CA SER A 479 -2.76 34.04 -13.25
C SER A 479 -3.88 34.34 -12.28
N TRP A 480 -3.53 34.53 -11.01
CA TRP A 480 -3.48 35.87 -10.43
C TRP A 480 -2.62 35.81 -9.18
N GLY A 481 -1.39 36.29 -9.32
CA GLY A 481 -0.55 36.66 -8.20
C GLY A 481 -1.04 37.96 -7.56
N MET A 482 -0.85 38.06 -6.25
CA MET A 482 -0.56 39.33 -5.58
C MET A 482 0.59 39.08 -4.62
N GLY A 483 1.77 39.61 -4.96
CA GLY A 483 2.90 39.74 -4.05
C GLY A 483 3.17 41.20 -3.78
N TRP A 484 3.62 41.52 -2.57
CA TRP A 484 4.55 42.58 -2.13
C TRP A 484 4.93 42.21 -0.68
N GLY A 485 6.15 42.34 -0.15
CA GLY A 485 7.40 42.89 -0.66
C GLY A 485 8.61 42.44 0.18
N ASN A 486 9.79 42.84 -0.28
CA ASN A 486 11.12 42.51 0.26
C ASN A 486 11.39 43.05 1.67
N GLY A 487 12.25 42.35 2.43
CA GLY A 487 12.88 42.85 3.65
C GLY A 487 13.99 41.93 4.16
N MET A 488 15.24 42.42 4.12
CA MET A 488 16.47 41.76 4.56
C MET A 488 16.49 41.44 6.07
N GLY A 489 17.30 40.45 6.48
CA GLY A 489 17.78 40.36 7.88
C GLY A 489 18.16 38.94 8.33
N GLY A 490 19.46 38.70 8.49
CA GLY A 490 20.00 37.44 9.05
C GLY A 490 19.73 37.27 10.55
N GLY A 491 19.83 36.01 11.02
CA GLY A 491 19.71 35.70 12.44
C GLY A 491 19.86 34.21 12.75
N ARG A 492 21.03 33.86 13.29
CA ARG A 492 21.42 32.74 14.16
C ARG A 492 20.32 31.75 14.59
N GLY A 493 20.62 30.44 14.49
CA GLY A 493 19.79 29.36 15.02
C GLY A 493 19.83 29.23 16.55
N PRO A 494 19.31 28.12 17.09
CA PRO A 494 19.88 27.53 18.30
C PRO A 494 20.26 26.05 18.13
N ARG A 495 21.42 25.77 18.69
CA ARG A 495 21.97 24.46 19.07
C ARG A 495 21.15 23.90 20.24
N TRP A 496 20.83 22.61 20.22
CA TRP A 496 20.49 21.85 21.42
C TRP A 496 21.18 20.48 21.40
N GLU A 497 22.04 20.31 22.39
CA GLU A 497 22.68 19.06 22.82
C GLU A 497 21.73 18.23 23.70
N ALA A 498 22.12 16.95 23.88
CA ALA A 498 21.71 15.95 24.88
C ALA A 498 20.82 14.82 24.30
N SER A 499 21.38 13.65 23.95
CA SER A 499 21.88 12.54 24.79
C SER A 499 20.79 11.71 25.49
N SER A 500 20.41 10.57 24.89
CA SER A 500 20.02 9.31 25.56
C SER A 500 19.73 8.19 24.53
N PRO A 501 19.93 6.91 24.89
CA PRO A 501 20.39 5.86 23.97
C PRO A 501 19.25 5.26 23.14
N ARG A 502 19.41 5.26 21.81
CA ARG A 502 18.44 4.68 20.87
C ARG A 502 18.81 3.24 20.57
N TRP A 503 17.85 2.36 20.82
CA TRP A 503 17.83 1.00 20.30
C TRP A 503 17.84 1.05 18.76
N GLY A 504 18.68 0.22 18.16
CA GLY A 504 19.05 0.30 16.76
C GLY A 504 17.94 -0.18 15.84
N TRP A 505 17.17 0.78 15.33
CA TRP A 505 16.66 0.89 13.97
C TRP A 505 16.43 2.39 13.67
N PHE A 506 16.54 2.82 12.41
CA PHE A 506 16.42 4.25 12.07
C PHE A 506 15.01 4.78 12.37
N PRO A 507 14.89 5.92 13.07
CA PRO A 507 13.63 6.37 13.60
C PRO A 507 12.69 6.91 12.52
N ARG A 508 11.41 6.52 12.57
CA ARG A 508 10.32 7.36 12.06
C ARG A 508 10.09 8.45 13.11
N LYS A 509 10.21 9.74 12.78
CA LYS A 509 9.92 10.82 13.73
C LYS A 509 8.47 11.28 13.59
N LYS A 510 7.88 11.70 14.71
CA LYS A 510 6.61 12.42 14.75
C LYS A 510 6.89 13.89 14.45
N ARG A 511 6.16 14.51 13.52
CA ARG A 511 6.00 15.97 13.50
C ARG A 511 5.05 16.33 14.64
N GLU A 512 5.52 17.18 15.55
CA GLU A 512 4.70 17.72 16.65
C GLU A 512 3.52 18.53 16.13
#